data_AF-A0A3S4J7N9-F1
#
_entry.id   AF-A0A3S4J7N9-F1
#
_cell.length_a   1.000
_cell.length_b   1.000
_cell.length_c   1.000
_cell.angle_alpha   90.00
_cell.angle_beta   90.00
_cell.angle_gamma   90.00
#
_symmetry.space_group_name_H-M   'P 1'
#
loop_
_entity.id
_entity.type
_entity.pdbx_description
1 polymer ?
#
loop_
_entity_poly.entity_id
_entity_poly.type
_entity_poly.pdbx_seq_one_letter_code
_entity_poly.pdbx_strand_id
1 'polypeptide(L)'
;MVIDRFKVRNDLSQRLAESFETALELSGGTAVVADMDDEKAEELLFSANFACPICGYSMRELEPRLFSFNNPAGACPTCDGLGVQQYFDPDRVIQNPDLSLAGGAIRGWDRRNFYYFQMLKSLAEHYKFDVDAPWASLSANVHKVVLYGSGKENIEFKYMNDRGDTSVRRHPFEGVLHNMERRYKETESSAVREELAKFISNRPCASCEGTRLNREARHVFVENTPLPAISDMSIGHAMDFFH
;
A
#
# COMPACT_ATOMS: atom_id res chain seq x y z
N MET A 1 34.36 -6.47 -21.14
CA MET A 1 35.06 -6.04 -22.37
C MET A 1 35.92 -4.86 -22.01
N VAL A 2 37.20 -4.87 -22.38
CA VAL A 2 38.11 -3.74 -22.07
C VAL A 2 38.08 -2.80 -23.28
N ILE A 3 37.76 -1.53 -23.05
CA ILE A 3 37.65 -0.50 -24.11
C ILE A 3 39.01 0.15 -24.38
N ASP A 4 39.71 0.57 -23.32
CA ASP A 4 41.02 1.21 -23.41
C ASP A 4 41.88 0.92 -22.17
N ARG A 5 43.19 1.15 -22.28
CA ARG A 5 44.17 1.12 -21.19
C ARG A 5 45.08 2.34 -21.29
N PHE A 6 45.16 3.12 -20.22
CA PHE A 6 45.95 4.35 -20.19
C PHE A 6 46.59 4.55 -18.81
N LYS A 7 47.62 5.41 -18.77
CA LYS A 7 48.23 5.90 -17.53
C LYS A 7 47.85 7.36 -17.36
N VAL A 8 47.39 7.77 -16.19
CA VAL A 8 46.88 9.13 -15.95
C VAL A 8 47.98 10.18 -16.22
N ARG A 9 47.71 11.11 -17.13
CA ARG A 9 48.56 12.24 -17.55
C ARG A 9 47.69 13.44 -17.92
N ASN A 10 48.27 14.65 -17.90
CA ASN A 10 47.54 15.89 -18.14
C ASN A 10 47.02 16.08 -19.57
N ASP A 11 47.52 15.33 -20.54
CA ASP A 11 47.23 15.46 -21.98
C ASP A 11 46.15 14.46 -22.49
N LEU A 12 45.50 13.72 -21.59
CA LEU A 12 44.64 12.58 -21.94
C LEU A 12 43.15 12.88 -22.11
N SER A 13 42.70 14.13 -21.91
CA SER A 13 41.27 14.47 -21.84
C SER A 13 40.45 14.00 -23.04
N GLN A 14 40.95 14.20 -24.27
CA GLN A 14 40.24 13.79 -25.49
C GLN A 14 40.09 12.26 -25.58
N ARG A 15 41.17 11.53 -25.34
CA ARG A 15 41.17 10.06 -25.39
C ARG A 15 40.28 9.45 -24.30
N LEU A 16 40.27 10.06 -23.11
CA LEU A 16 39.36 9.66 -22.03
C LEU A 16 37.90 9.84 -22.45
N ALA A 17 37.55 10.97 -23.05
CA ALA A 17 36.19 11.23 -23.53
C ALA A 17 35.74 10.20 -24.58
N GLU A 18 36.55 9.96 -25.62
CA GLU A 18 36.27 8.98 -26.67
C GLU A 18 36.10 7.56 -26.11
N SER A 19 36.93 7.19 -25.12
CA SER A 19 36.86 5.87 -24.47
C SER A 19 35.60 5.72 -23.62
N PHE A 20 35.22 6.76 -22.86
CA PHE A 20 33.99 6.75 -22.06
C PHE A 20 32.76 6.74 -22.94
N GLU A 21 32.72 7.53 -24.03
CA GLU A 21 31.62 7.55 -24.98
C GLU A 21 31.40 6.15 -25.58
N THR A 22 32.48 5.51 -26.04
CA THR A 22 32.43 4.13 -26.56
C THR A 22 31.95 3.14 -25.49
N ALA A 23 32.45 3.25 -24.25
CA ALA A 23 32.07 2.37 -23.15
C ALA A 23 30.58 2.49 -22.80
N LEU A 24 30.08 3.72 -22.71
CA LEU A 24 28.69 4.03 -22.39
C LEU A 24 27.75 3.59 -23.51
N GLU A 25 28.11 3.81 -24.78
CA GLU A 25 27.27 3.42 -25.92
C GLU A 25 27.13 1.89 -26.02
N LEU A 26 28.23 1.16 -25.87
CA LEU A 26 28.24 -0.31 -25.98
C LEU A 26 27.57 -1.01 -24.79
N SER A 27 27.52 -0.37 -23.63
CA SER A 27 26.93 -0.93 -22.39
C SER A 27 25.48 -0.51 -22.14
N GLY A 28 24.97 0.50 -22.87
CA GLY A 28 23.68 1.12 -22.58
C GLY A 28 23.73 2.12 -21.41
N GLY A 29 24.90 2.71 -21.14
CA GLY A 29 25.07 3.85 -20.25
C GLY A 29 25.83 3.57 -18.95
N THR A 30 26.72 2.58 -18.91
CA THR A 30 27.61 2.28 -17.77
C THR A 30 29.09 2.16 -18.17
N ALA A 31 30.00 2.64 -17.33
CA ALA A 31 31.44 2.52 -17.56
C ALA A 31 32.16 2.18 -16.25
N VAL A 32 33.07 1.21 -16.29
CA VAL A 32 33.88 0.80 -15.14
C VAL A 32 35.33 1.16 -15.40
N VAL A 33 35.97 1.80 -14.43
CA VAL A 33 37.41 2.06 -14.40
C VAL A 33 38.03 1.23 -13.27
N ALA A 34 38.95 0.35 -13.63
CA ALA A 34 39.68 -0.50 -12.69
C ALA A 34 41.17 -0.14 -12.70
N ASP A 35 41.81 -0.23 -11.53
CA ASP A 35 43.26 -0.11 -11.43
C ASP A 35 43.93 -1.35 -12.02
N MET A 36 45.03 -1.16 -12.75
CA MET A 36 45.78 -2.25 -13.38
C MET A 36 46.94 -2.77 -12.53
N ASP A 37 47.43 -1.96 -11.60
CA ASP A 37 48.61 -2.24 -10.77
C ASP A 37 48.20 -2.77 -9.38
N ASP A 38 47.00 -2.43 -8.89
CA ASP A 38 46.44 -2.91 -7.63
C ASP A 38 45.09 -3.62 -7.80
N GLU A 39 45.08 -4.96 -7.78
CA GLU A 39 43.87 -5.78 -7.86
C GLU A 39 42.90 -5.59 -6.65
N LYS A 40 43.36 -4.97 -5.56
CA LYS A 40 42.52 -4.66 -4.39
C LYS A 40 41.94 -3.26 -4.43
N ALA A 41 42.35 -2.41 -5.37
CA ALA A 41 41.77 -1.10 -5.54
C ALA A 41 40.30 -1.22 -5.93
N GLU A 42 39.48 -0.32 -5.39
CA GLU A 42 38.04 -0.32 -5.66
C GLU A 42 37.78 0.15 -7.09
N GLU A 43 36.94 -0.60 -7.83
CA GLU A 43 36.53 -0.22 -9.18
C GLU A 43 35.61 1.01 -9.12
N LEU A 44 35.90 2.01 -9.98
CA LEU A 44 35.06 3.19 -10.12
C LEU A 44 34.01 2.94 -11.20
N LEU A 45 32.74 2.90 -10.80
CA LEU A 45 31.61 2.67 -11.69
C LEU A 45 30.83 3.97 -11.95
N PHE A 46 30.68 4.30 -13.22
CA PHE A 46 29.98 5.47 -13.74
C PHE A 46 28.71 5.06 -14.49
N SER A 47 27.67 5.88 -14.42
CA SER A 47 26.49 5.75 -15.27
C SER A 47 26.11 7.09 -15.91
N ALA A 48 25.77 7.07 -17.19
CA ALA A 48 25.20 8.21 -17.91
C ALA A 48 23.67 8.31 -17.73
N ASN A 49 23.06 7.29 -17.11
CA ASN A 49 21.65 7.29 -16.76
C ASN A 49 21.50 7.64 -15.28
N PHE A 50 20.32 8.12 -14.86
CA PHE A 50 19.96 8.10 -13.45
C PHE A 50 19.67 6.66 -13.01
N ALA A 51 20.70 5.83 -12.93
CA ALA A 51 20.60 4.44 -12.56
C ALA A 51 21.59 4.11 -11.45
N CYS A 52 21.13 3.33 -10.47
CA CYS A 52 21.99 2.84 -9.40
C CYS A 52 22.99 1.84 -9.99
N PRO A 53 24.29 2.12 -9.89
CA PRO A 53 25.33 1.26 -10.45
C PRO A 53 25.41 -0.13 -9.77
N ILE A 54 24.93 -0.25 -8.53
CA ILE A 54 25.05 -1.47 -7.72
C ILE A 54 23.88 -2.43 -7.96
N CYS A 55 22.65 -1.91 -8.04
CA CYS A 55 21.43 -2.74 -8.12
C CYS A 55 20.65 -2.57 -9.44
N GLY A 56 21.10 -1.69 -10.34
CA GLY A 56 20.46 -1.45 -11.63
C GLY A 56 19.15 -0.70 -11.56
N TYR A 57 18.76 -0.16 -10.39
CA TYR A 57 17.55 0.65 -10.25
C TYR A 57 17.68 1.92 -11.09
N SER A 58 16.92 2.03 -12.19
CA SER A 58 16.85 3.23 -13.00
C SER A 58 15.65 4.08 -12.61
N MET A 59 15.86 5.39 -12.61
CA MET A 59 14.81 6.40 -12.44
C MET A 59 14.74 7.29 -13.66
N ARG A 60 13.61 7.97 -13.82
CA ARG A 60 13.45 8.98 -14.86
C ARG A 60 14.26 10.23 -14.53
N GLU A 61 14.48 11.06 -15.54
CA GLU A 61 15.09 12.37 -15.36
C GLU A 61 14.32 13.19 -14.31
N LEU A 62 15.07 13.96 -13.51
CA LEU A 62 14.56 14.78 -12.43
C LEU A 62 13.87 16.03 -12.98
N GLU A 63 12.60 15.88 -13.36
CA GLU A 63 11.77 16.99 -13.80
C GLU A 63 10.80 17.43 -12.68
N PRO A 64 10.41 18.73 -12.62
CA PRO A 64 9.48 19.23 -11.60
C PRO A 64 8.18 18.43 -11.46
N ARG A 65 7.67 17.85 -12.57
CA ARG A 65 6.45 17.02 -12.56
C ARG A 65 6.57 15.75 -11.73
N LEU A 66 7.79 15.24 -11.51
CA LEU A 66 8.06 14.08 -10.65
C LEU A 66 7.71 14.38 -9.19
N PHE A 67 7.77 15.65 -8.78
CA PHE A 67 7.49 16.08 -7.40
C PHE A 67 6.05 16.57 -7.21
N SER A 68 5.19 16.41 -8.22
CA SER A 68 3.78 16.77 -8.13
C SER A 68 2.93 15.53 -7.87
N PHE A 69 2.29 15.46 -6.69
CA PHE A 69 1.32 14.42 -6.37
C PHE A 69 0.03 14.50 -7.21
N ASN A 70 -0.20 15.60 -7.93
CA ASN A 70 -1.31 15.75 -8.88
C ASN A 70 -0.95 15.21 -10.26
N ASN A 71 0.30 14.83 -10.50
CA ASN A 71 0.75 14.26 -11.76
C ASN A 71 0.99 12.75 -11.59
N PRO A 72 0.45 11.89 -12.47
CA PRO A 72 0.70 10.45 -12.42
C PRO A 72 2.19 10.06 -12.42
N ALA A 73 3.07 10.90 -12.99
CA ALA A 73 4.50 10.69 -12.96
C ALA A 73 5.09 10.77 -11.55
N GLY A 74 4.53 11.58 -10.65
CA GLY A 74 5.01 11.79 -9.29
C GLY A 74 4.11 11.22 -8.19
N ALA A 75 2.84 10.96 -8.48
CA ALA A 75 1.86 10.48 -7.52
C ALA A 75 2.17 9.07 -7.00
N CYS A 76 1.89 8.83 -5.72
CA CYS A 76 1.94 7.48 -5.16
C CYS A 76 0.91 6.59 -5.87
N PRO A 77 1.32 5.46 -6.49
CA PRO A 77 0.42 4.60 -7.26
C PRO A 77 -0.59 3.84 -6.41
N THR A 78 -0.41 3.80 -5.09
CA THR A 78 -1.32 3.09 -4.17
C THR A 78 -2.49 3.96 -3.70
N CYS A 79 -2.33 5.28 -3.70
CA CYS A 79 -3.37 6.21 -3.25
C CYS A 79 -3.64 7.33 -4.24
N ASP A 80 -3.12 7.23 -5.46
CA ASP A 80 -3.25 8.23 -6.54
C ASP A 80 -2.97 9.67 -6.07
N GLY A 81 -1.93 9.84 -5.23
CA GLY A 81 -1.55 11.15 -4.72
C GLY A 81 -2.47 11.73 -3.63
N LEU A 82 -3.40 10.94 -3.08
CA LEU A 82 -4.22 11.36 -1.94
C LEU A 82 -3.45 11.37 -0.61
N GLY A 83 -2.45 10.49 -0.48
CA GLY A 83 -1.68 10.30 0.77
C GLY A 83 -2.41 9.49 1.84
N VAL A 84 -3.71 9.26 1.66
CA VAL A 84 -4.53 8.50 2.59
C VAL A 84 -5.08 7.25 1.92
N GLN A 85 -5.35 6.23 2.73
CA GLN A 85 -6.12 5.06 2.36
C GLN A 85 -7.41 5.05 3.17
N GLN A 86 -8.52 4.90 2.47
CA GLN A 86 -9.82 4.65 3.06
C GLN A 86 -9.90 3.19 3.51
N TYR A 87 -10.41 2.96 4.72
CA TYR A 87 -10.69 1.64 5.22
C TYR A 87 -11.96 1.67 6.08
N PHE A 88 -12.65 0.52 6.18
CA PHE A 88 -13.76 0.38 7.12
C PHE A 88 -13.21 0.19 8.52
N ASP A 89 -13.55 1.11 9.40
CA ASP A 89 -13.04 1.17 10.76
C ASP A 89 -13.82 0.22 11.67
N PRO A 90 -13.18 -0.83 12.23
CA PRO A 90 -13.86 -1.77 13.12
C PRO A 90 -14.61 -1.07 14.26
N ASP A 91 -14.01 -0.02 14.83
CA ASP A 91 -14.58 0.70 15.98
C ASP A 91 -15.79 1.56 15.60
N ARG A 92 -15.94 1.91 14.31
CA ARG A 92 -17.16 2.58 13.81
C ARG A 92 -18.23 1.58 13.39
N VAL A 93 -17.81 0.42 12.88
CA VAL A 93 -18.72 -0.66 12.46
C VAL A 93 -19.41 -1.31 13.66
N ILE A 94 -18.68 -1.48 14.76
CA ILE A 94 -19.22 -1.96 16.03
C ILE A 94 -19.91 -0.79 16.74
N GLN A 95 -21.25 -0.76 16.70
CA GLN A 95 -22.04 0.35 17.25
C GLN A 95 -22.12 0.32 18.77
N ASN A 96 -22.25 -0.88 19.34
CA ASN A 96 -22.34 -1.09 20.78
C ASN A 96 -21.75 -2.46 21.15
N PRO A 97 -20.57 -2.50 21.78
CA PRO A 97 -19.92 -3.73 22.23
C PRO A 97 -20.69 -4.51 23.32
N ASP A 98 -21.60 -3.84 24.05
CA ASP A 98 -22.38 -4.49 25.11
C ASP A 98 -23.58 -5.26 24.56
N LEU A 99 -23.96 -5.02 23.30
CA LEU A 99 -24.99 -5.80 22.62
C LEU A 99 -24.39 -7.07 22.03
N SER A 100 -25.24 -8.07 21.80
CA SER A 100 -24.87 -9.26 21.05
C SER A 100 -24.90 -9.00 19.54
N LEU A 101 -24.29 -9.89 18.76
CA LEU A 101 -24.41 -9.85 17.31
C LEU A 101 -25.87 -9.91 16.86
N ALA A 102 -26.64 -10.82 17.46
CA ALA A 102 -28.07 -10.93 17.21
C ALA A 102 -28.86 -9.67 17.60
N GLY A 103 -28.39 -8.96 18.62
CA GLY A 103 -28.98 -7.74 19.18
C GLY A 103 -28.58 -6.44 18.47
N GLY A 104 -27.69 -6.49 17.47
CA GLY A 104 -27.30 -5.30 16.70
C GLY A 104 -26.00 -4.65 17.13
N ALA A 105 -25.05 -5.40 17.71
CA ALA A 105 -23.68 -4.92 17.91
C ALA A 105 -23.05 -4.38 16.60
N ILE A 106 -23.37 -5.03 15.48
CA ILE A 106 -23.01 -4.61 14.12
C ILE A 106 -24.30 -4.37 13.34
N ARG A 107 -24.50 -3.12 12.89
CA ARG A 107 -25.74 -2.72 12.20
C ARG A 107 -25.94 -3.52 10.91
N GLY A 108 -27.12 -4.11 10.75
CA GLY A 108 -27.48 -4.88 9.55
C GLY A 108 -26.94 -6.31 9.53
N TRP A 109 -26.18 -6.70 10.55
CA TRP A 109 -25.72 -8.06 10.84
C TRP A 109 -26.43 -8.60 12.09
N ASP A 110 -27.74 -8.37 12.15
CA ASP A 110 -28.60 -8.65 13.30
C ASP A 110 -29.88 -9.38 12.87
N ARG A 111 -30.74 -9.75 13.84
CA ARG A 111 -31.98 -10.50 13.59
C ARG A 111 -32.93 -9.87 12.56
N ARG A 112 -32.87 -8.56 12.32
CA ARG A 112 -33.69 -7.86 11.32
C ARG A 112 -33.25 -8.19 9.90
N ASN A 113 -31.97 -8.55 9.71
CA ASN A 113 -31.45 -9.03 8.45
C ASN A 113 -31.31 -10.55 8.48
N PHE A 114 -32.37 -11.24 8.07
CA PHE A 114 -32.45 -12.69 8.13
C PHE A 114 -31.29 -13.39 7.40
N TYR A 115 -30.87 -12.87 6.24
CA TYR A 115 -29.78 -13.45 5.46
C TYR A 115 -28.44 -13.44 6.22
N TYR A 116 -27.98 -12.27 6.66
CA TYR A 116 -26.71 -12.18 7.40
C TYR A 116 -26.79 -12.83 8.77
N PHE A 117 -27.95 -12.80 9.43
CA PHE A 117 -28.12 -13.46 10.72
C PHE A 117 -27.99 -14.99 10.62
N GLN A 118 -28.53 -15.61 9.56
CA GLN A 118 -28.34 -17.05 9.32
C GLN A 118 -26.88 -17.41 9.06
N MET A 119 -26.13 -16.54 8.35
CA MET A 119 -24.69 -16.71 8.18
C MET A 119 -23.97 -16.66 9.53
N LEU A 120 -24.28 -15.69 10.39
CA LEU A 120 -23.69 -15.60 11.72
C LEU A 120 -24.03 -16.80 12.60
N LYS A 121 -25.24 -17.35 12.50
CA LYS A 121 -25.60 -18.61 13.20
C LYS A 121 -24.76 -19.79 12.73
N SER A 122 -24.60 -19.95 11.41
CA SER A 122 -23.78 -21.02 10.86
C SER A 122 -22.31 -20.87 11.28
N LEU A 123 -21.82 -19.62 11.32
CA LEU A 123 -20.49 -19.29 11.81
C LEU A 123 -20.33 -19.60 13.31
N ALA A 124 -21.35 -19.29 14.12
CA ALA A 124 -21.42 -19.58 15.54
C ALA A 124 -21.43 -21.09 15.84
N GLU A 125 -22.16 -21.89 15.04
CA GLU A 125 -22.13 -23.36 15.13
C GLU A 125 -20.71 -23.91 14.85
N HIS A 126 -20.03 -23.37 13.85
CA HIS A 126 -18.69 -23.84 13.43
C HIS A 126 -17.60 -23.47 14.45
N TYR A 127 -17.53 -22.19 14.86
CA TYR A 127 -16.53 -21.70 15.81
C TYR A 127 -16.95 -21.82 17.27
N LYS A 128 -18.14 -22.38 17.54
CA LYS A 128 -18.69 -22.66 18.88
C LYS A 128 -18.72 -21.43 19.79
N PHE A 129 -19.27 -20.33 19.28
CA PHE A 129 -19.53 -19.13 20.10
C PHE A 129 -21.03 -18.86 20.19
N ASP A 130 -21.43 -18.11 21.21
CA ASP A 130 -22.82 -17.70 21.39
C ASP A 130 -23.09 -16.38 20.65
N VAL A 131 -24.01 -16.40 19.68
CA VAL A 131 -24.39 -15.20 18.90
C VAL A 131 -25.24 -14.21 19.73
N ASP A 132 -25.81 -14.69 20.83
CA ASP A 132 -26.63 -13.90 21.75
C ASP A 132 -25.85 -13.36 22.96
N ALA A 133 -24.58 -13.77 23.13
CA ALA A 133 -23.68 -13.18 24.11
C ALA A 133 -23.22 -11.76 23.69
N PRO A 134 -22.97 -10.84 24.65
CA PRO A 134 -22.43 -9.51 24.36
C PRO A 134 -21.14 -9.59 23.54
N TRP A 135 -21.00 -8.73 22.53
CA TRP A 135 -19.84 -8.71 21.64
C TRP A 135 -18.52 -8.61 22.42
N ALA A 136 -18.45 -7.73 23.42
CA ALA A 136 -17.27 -7.55 24.27
C ALA A 136 -16.87 -8.81 25.07
N SER A 137 -17.80 -9.74 25.30
CA SER A 137 -17.52 -10.99 26.01
C SER A 137 -16.95 -12.10 25.11
N LEU A 138 -17.03 -11.94 23.79
CA LEU A 138 -16.53 -12.92 22.84
C LEU A 138 -14.99 -12.89 22.78
N SER A 139 -14.40 -14.03 22.43
CA SER A 139 -12.94 -14.14 22.31
C SER A 139 -12.41 -13.31 21.13
N ALA A 140 -11.15 -12.86 21.23
CA ALA A 140 -10.48 -12.12 20.16
C ALA A 140 -10.43 -12.90 18.82
N ASN A 141 -10.40 -14.24 18.87
CA ASN A 141 -10.47 -15.05 17.66
C ASN A 141 -11.83 -14.92 16.96
N VAL A 142 -12.93 -14.94 17.74
CA VAL A 142 -14.29 -14.73 17.21
C VAL A 142 -14.42 -13.33 16.62
N HIS A 143 -13.90 -12.30 17.31
CA HIS A 143 -13.89 -10.94 16.75
C HIS A 143 -13.19 -10.88 15.41
N LYS A 144 -12.01 -11.50 15.31
CA LYS A 144 -11.22 -11.53 14.09
C LYS A 144 -11.95 -12.23 12.95
N VAL A 145 -12.52 -13.41 13.20
CA VAL A 145 -13.23 -14.18 12.18
C VAL A 145 -14.50 -13.46 11.72
N VAL A 146 -15.25 -12.84 12.63
CA VAL A 146 -16.46 -12.08 12.26
C VAL A 146 -16.10 -10.85 11.41
N LEU A 147 -15.08 -10.09 11.80
CA LEU A 147 -14.72 -8.85 11.09
C LEU A 147 -13.97 -9.09 9.78
N TYR A 148 -12.99 -9.98 9.78
CA TYR A 148 -12.05 -10.18 8.67
C TYR A 148 -12.25 -11.50 7.91
N GLY A 149 -13.15 -12.36 8.37
CA GLY A 149 -13.48 -13.62 7.69
C GLY A 149 -12.67 -14.82 8.17
N SER A 150 -12.98 -15.98 7.60
CA SER A 150 -12.34 -17.27 7.93
C SER A 150 -11.10 -17.58 7.07
N GLY A 151 -10.67 -16.63 6.24
CA GLY A 151 -9.55 -16.82 5.31
C GLY A 151 -9.86 -17.89 4.26
N LYS A 152 -9.19 -19.04 4.34
CA LYS A 152 -9.37 -20.17 3.41
C LYS A 152 -10.24 -21.30 3.98
N GLU A 153 -10.65 -21.19 5.24
CA GLU A 153 -11.43 -22.24 5.91
C GLU A 153 -12.87 -22.24 5.39
N ASN A 154 -13.29 -23.37 4.83
CA ASN A 154 -14.65 -23.56 4.32
C ASN A 154 -15.61 -23.89 5.46
N ILE A 155 -16.66 -23.10 5.60
CA ILE A 155 -17.71 -23.25 6.60
C ILE A 155 -19.00 -23.66 5.89
N GLU A 156 -19.79 -24.48 6.56
CA GLU A 156 -21.10 -24.87 6.08
C GLU A 156 -22.14 -23.81 6.44
N PHE A 157 -22.70 -23.15 5.43
CA PHE A 157 -23.74 -22.13 5.57
C PHE A 157 -25.09 -22.68 5.14
N LYS A 158 -26.07 -22.56 6.04
CA LYS A 158 -27.46 -22.91 5.79
C LYS A 158 -28.22 -21.65 5.34
N TYR A 159 -28.74 -21.68 4.12
CA TYR A 159 -29.55 -20.62 3.54
C TYR A 159 -31.00 -21.08 3.43
N MET A 160 -31.94 -20.28 3.91
CA MET A 160 -33.36 -20.55 3.78
C MET A 160 -33.96 -19.59 2.77
N ASN A 161 -34.63 -20.13 1.76
CA ASN A 161 -35.34 -19.33 0.76
C ASN A 161 -36.73 -18.93 1.29
N ASP A 162 -37.37 -17.95 0.66
CA ASP A 162 -38.69 -17.44 1.04
C ASP A 162 -39.80 -18.52 1.06
N ARG A 163 -39.58 -19.64 0.37
CA ARG A 163 -40.48 -20.81 0.32
C ARG A 163 -40.29 -21.81 1.46
N GLY A 164 -39.32 -21.58 2.34
CA GLY A 164 -38.97 -22.47 3.46
C GLY A 164 -37.96 -23.57 3.11
N ASP A 165 -37.58 -23.71 1.84
CA ASP A 165 -36.54 -24.65 1.43
C ASP A 165 -35.17 -24.23 1.97
N THR A 166 -34.47 -25.17 2.59
CA THR A 166 -33.11 -24.96 3.11
C THR A 166 -32.09 -25.51 2.13
N SER A 167 -31.15 -24.67 1.70
CA SER A 167 -29.99 -25.07 0.90
C SER A 167 -28.71 -24.92 1.72
N VAL A 168 -27.81 -25.89 1.58
CA VAL A 168 -26.53 -25.90 2.28
C VAL A 168 -25.42 -25.62 1.28
N ARG A 169 -24.54 -24.67 1.59
CA ARG A 169 -23.36 -24.37 0.77
C ARG A 169 -22.11 -24.30 1.63
N ARG A 170 -20.98 -24.70 1.06
CA ARG A 170 -19.69 -24.66 1.74
C ARG A 170 -18.80 -23.63 1.05
N HIS A 171 -18.39 -22.61 1.78
CA HIS A 171 -17.46 -21.59 1.30
C HIS A 171 -16.80 -20.87 2.49
N PRO A 172 -15.73 -20.10 2.27
CA PRO A 172 -15.16 -19.27 3.32
C PRO A 172 -16.10 -18.12 3.67
N PHE A 173 -16.06 -17.69 4.93
CA PHE A 173 -16.72 -16.47 5.35
C PHE A 173 -15.87 -15.26 4.95
N GLU A 174 -16.43 -14.32 4.20
CA GLU A 174 -15.65 -13.16 3.72
C GLU A 174 -15.27 -12.20 4.86
N GLY A 175 -16.09 -12.12 5.90
CA GLY A 175 -15.97 -11.13 6.98
C GLY A 175 -16.83 -9.89 6.75
N VAL A 176 -17.27 -9.26 7.84
CA VAL A 176 -18.11 -8.06 7.79
C VAL A 176 -17.42 -6.91 7.06
N LEU A 177 -16.14 -6.65 7.35
CA LEU A 177 -15.42 -5.50 6.80
C LEU A 177 -15.17 -5.65 5.30
N HIS A 178 -14.74 -6.85 4.86
CA HIS A 178 -14.56 -7.13 3.43
C HIS A 178 -15.89 -7.06 2.68
N ASN A 179 -17.00 -7.52 3.29
CA ASN A 179 -18.33 -7.38 2.72
C ASN A 179 -18.72 -5.91 2.52
N MET A 180 -18.49 -5.07 3.53
CA MET A 180 -18.76 -3.63 3.43
C MET A 180 -17.88 -2.96 2.37
N GLU A 181 -16.60 -3.30 2.29
CA GLU A 181 -15.67 -2.79 1.29
C GLU A 181 -16.09 -3.17 -0.13
N ARG A 182 -16.41 -4.45 -0.35
CA ARG A 182 -16.89 -4.95 -1.65
C ARG A 182 -18.19 -4.25 -2.06
N ARG A 183 -19.18 -4.18 -1.16
CA ARG A 183 -20.46 -3.50 -1.42
C ARG A 183 -20.28 -2.01 -1.70
N TYR A 184 -19.37 -1.34 -1.02
CA TYR A 184 -19.09 0.08 -1.26
C TYR A 184 -18.51 0.34 -2.66
N LYS A 185 -17.61 -0.55 -3.12
CA LYS A 185 -16.99 -0.48 -4.46
C LYS A 185 -17.97 -0.87 -5.57
N GLU A 186 -18.74 -1.94 -5.37
CA GLU A 186 -19.60 -2.53 -6.41
C GLU A 186 -21.00 -1.91 -6.50
N THR A 187 -21.50 -1.24 -5.46
CA THR A 187 -22.86 -0.71 -5.49
C THR A 187 -23.02 0.47 -6.46
N GLU A 188 -24.10 0.48 -7.22
CA GLU A 188 -24.49 1.64 -8.05
C GLU A 188 -25.41 2.63 -7.30
N SER A 189 -25.92 2.25 -6.12
CA SER A 189 -26.82 3.09 -5.34
C SER A 189 -26.04 4.11 -4.51
N SER A 190 -26.28 5.40 -4.75
CA SER A 190 -25.72 6.51 -3.95
C SER A 190 -26.10 6.40 -2.48
N ALA A 191 -27.36 6.09 -2.18
CA ALA A 191 -27.85 5.94 -0.81
C ALA A 191 -27.10 4.83 -0.05
N VAL A 192 -26.86 3.67 -0.68
CA VAL A 192 -26.09 2.59 -0.06
C VAL A 192 -24.64 3.02 0.16
N ARG A 193 -24.05 3.70 -0.83
CA ARG A 193 -22.67 4.21 -0.73
C ARG A 193 -22.51 5.21 0.41
N GLU A 194 -23.44 6.15 0.56
CA GLU A 194 -23.45 7.15 1.62
C GLU A 194 -23.65 6.53 3.02
N GLU A 195 -24.54 5.54 3.15
CA GLU A 195 -24.71 4.83 4.41
C GLU A 195 -23.44 4.07 4.82
N LEU A 196 -22.76 3.41 3.87
CA LEU A 196 -21.51 2.70 4.14
C LEU A 196 -20.35 3.66 4.43
N ALA A 197 -20.31 4.82 3.76
CA ALA A 197 -19.25 5.82 3.94
C ALA A 197 -19.12 6.32 5.39
N LYS A 198 -20.19 6.26 6.19
CA LYS A 198 -20.19 6.65 7.61
C LYS A 198 -19.22 5.82 8.45
N PHE A 199 -18.94 4.58 8.02
CA PHE A 199 -18.04 3.65 8.71
C PHE A 199 -16.60 3.70 8.18
N ILE A 200 -16.34 4.54 7.18
CA ILE A 200 -15.00 4.70 6.62
C ILE A 200 -14.20 5.68 7.48
N SER A 201 -12.98 5.29 7.80
CA SER A 201 -11.94 6.16 8.34
C SER A 201 -10.80 6.28 7.34
N ASN A 202 -10.01 7.34 7.49
CA ASN A 202 -8.80 7.55 6.73
C ASN A 202 -7.60 7.21 7.59
N ARG A 203 -6.63 6.51 7.02
CA ARG A 203 -5.29 6.37 7.59
C ARG A 203 -4.25 6.83 6.59
N PRO A 204 -3.03 7.18 7.03
CA PRO A 204 -1.93 7.40 6.10
C PRO A 204 -1.74 6.18 5.18
N CYS A 205 -1.50 6.44 3.91
CA CYS A 205 -1.24 5.38 2.94
C CYS A 205 0.02 4.61 3.34
N ALA A 206 -0.06 3.29 3.46
CA ALA A 206 1.09 2.47 3.88
C ALA A 206 2.29 2.55 2.92
N SER A 207 2.06 2.82 1.63
CA SER A 207 3.13 2.87 0.62
C SER A 207 3.90 4.19 0.62
N CYS A 208 3.21 5.32 0.82
CA CYS A 208 3.84 6.65 0.82
C CYS A 208 3.92 7.29 2.21
N GLU A 209 3.37 6.65 3.24
CA GLU A 209 3.33 7.15 4.61
C GLU A 209 2.71 8.55 4.75
N GLY A 210 1.76 8.88 3.87
CA GLY A 210 1.12 10.21 3.86
C GLY A 210 1.78 11.24 2.95
N THR A 211 3.00 11.01 2.46
CA THR A 211 3.73 11.99 1.62
C THR A 211 3.18 12.17 0.20
N ARG A 212 2.22 11.34 -0.22
CA ARG A 212 1.49 11.42 -1.51
C ARG A 212 2.32 11.12 -2.76
N LEU A 213 3.64 11.04 -2.64
CA LEU A 213 4.56 10.87 -3.76
C LEU A 213 4.98 9.40 -3.99
N ASN A 214 5.42 9.11 -5.20
CA ASN A 214 5.97 7.81 -5.59
C ASN A 214 7.31 7.55 -4.87
N ARG A 215 7.90 6.37 -5.08
CA ARG A 215 9.16 6.02 -4.39
C ARG A 215 10.31 6.92 -4.82
N GLU A 216 10.46 7.17 -6.12
CA GLU A 216 11.58 7.95 -6.70
C GLU A 216 11.62 9.37 -6.14
N ALA A 217 10.50 10.09 -6.23
CA ALA A 217 10.37 11.47 -5.77
C ALA A 217 10.63 11.63 -4.26
N ARG A 218 10.31 10.62 -3.45
CA ARG A 218 10.55 10.63 -2.00
C ARG A 218 12.01 10.43 -1.62
N HIS A 219 12.82 9.90 -2.52
CA HIS A 219 14.25 9.62 -2.31
C HIS A 219 15.14 10.64 -3.02
N VAL A 220 14.62 11.84 -3.31
CA VAL A 220 15.41 12.99 -3.71
C VAL A 220 15.60 13.90 -2.50
N PHE A 221 16.86 14.25 -2.24
CA PHE A 221 17.29 14.97 -1.03
C PHE A 221 17.93 16.31 -1.41
N VAL A 222 17.70 17.31 -0.57
CA VAL A 222 18.46 18.56 -0.52
C VAL A 222 19.12 18.61 0.85
N GLU A 223 20.44 18.78 0.91
CA GLU A 223 21.20 18.76 2.17
C GLU A 223 20.83 17.58 3.10
N ASN A 224 20.81 16.36 2.56
CA ASN A 224 20.41 15.13 3.27
C ASN A 224 18.97 15.10 3.81
N THR A 225 18.12 16.07 3.45
CA THR A 225 16.71 16.12 3.84
C THR A 225 15.82 15.78 2.64
N PRO A 226 14.91 14.80 2.75
CA PRO A 226 14.06 14.41 1.63
C PRO A 226 13.04 15.52 1.34
N LEU A 227 12.77 15.78 0.06
CA LEU A 227 11.86 16.86 -0.37
C LEU A 227 10.47 16.85 0.31
N PRO A 228 9.81 15.71 0.53
CA PRO A 228 8.55 15.68 1.26
C PRO A 228 8.65 16.20 2.69
N ALA A 229 9.78 15.93 3.38
CA ALA A 229 9.98 16.42 4.74
C ALA A 229 10.15 17.93 4.76
N ILE A 230 10.88 18.51 3.79
CA ILE A 230 11.00 19.97 3.61
C ILE A 230 9.62 20.59 3.37
N SER A 231 8.78 19.94 2.56
CA SER A 231 7.43 20.42 2.25
C SER A 231 6.47 20.37 3.45
N ASP A 232 6.76 19.52 4.44
CA ASP A 232 5.97 19.38 5.68
C ASP A 232 6.48 20.28 6.81
N MET A 233 7.62 20.95 6.62
CA MET A 233 8.15 21.92 7.59
C MET A 233 7.21 23.12 7.73
N SER A 234 7.19 23.69 8.93
CA SER A 234 6.63 25.03 9.11
C SER A 234 7.43 26.05 8.30
N ILE A 235 6.80 27.15 7.88
CA ILE A 235 7.44 28.20 7.07
C ILE A 235 8.72 28.72 7.75
N GLY A 236 8.73 28.85 9.09
CA GLY A 236 9.91 29.30 9.83
C GLY A 236 11.07 28.30 9.74
N HIS A 237 10.81 27.02 9.98
CA HIS A 237 11.86 25.98 9.84
C HIS A 237 12.35 25.85 8.39
N ALA A 238 11.47 26.01 7.41
CA ALA A 238 11.86 25.99 6.00
C ALA A 238 12.76 27.19 5.65
N MET A 239 12.50 28.38 6.23
CA MET A 239 13.37 29.54 6.07
C MET A 239 14.76 29.27 6.66
N ASP A 240 14.83 28.77 7.90
CA ASP A 240 16.09 28.42 8.54
C ASP A 240 16.86 27.32 7.81
N PHE A 241 16.16 26.44 7.09
CA PHE A 241 16.78 25.38 6.30
C PHE A 241 17.51 25.90 5.04
N PHE A 242 17.01 26.98 4.42
CA PHE A 242 17.58 27.51 3.17
C PHE A 242 18.51 28.72 3.36
N HIS A 243 18.70 29.19 4.60
CA HIS A 243 19.49 30.39 4.94
C HIS A 243 20.67 30.05 5.85
#